data_AF-A0A7S3I7Q3-F1
#
_entry.id   AF-A0A7S3I7Q3-F1
#
_cell.length_a   1.000
_cell.length_b   1.000
_cell.length_c   1.000
_cell.angle_alpha   90.00
_cell.angle_beta   90.00
_cell.angle_gamma   90.00
#
_symmetry.space_group_name_H-M   'P 1'
#
loop_
_entity.id
_entity.type
_entity.pdbx_description
1 polymer ?
#
loop_
_entity_poly.entity_id
_entity_poly.type
_entity_poly.pdbx_seq_one_letter_code
_entity_poly.pdbx_strand_id
1 'polypeptide(L)'
;MVGIDLYCYFSKRIQRTHQMVPDKRAFRNLCTYLAIGIPGACMLCFEWWVFELLAVFSGLMSVEALAAEVIIVNLVTLIFMVPLGTAYAASAFTGYFLGQKKIDKAKKFSRLTILFTVIVTSIILIILSALHNEIAGLFTKDPKTVVIVNDVLYVLMLYIFFDTIHGVQSGIIRGLGLQ
;
A
#
# COMPACT_ATOMS: atom_id res chain seq x y z
N MET A 1 -3.02 -15.97 9.61
CA MET A 1 -2.98 -17.21 8.82
C MET A 1 -3.61 -18.40 9.56
N VAL A 2 -3.25 -18.70 10.81
CA VAL A 2 -3.81 -19.83 11.61
C VAL A 2 -5.35 -19.93 11.61
N GLY A 3 -6.08 -18.81 11.64
CA GLY A 3 -7.55 -18.81 11.64
C GLY A 3 -8.19 -19.29 10.32
N ILE A 4 -7.54 -19.08 9.17
CA ILE A 4 -8.04 -19.53 7.87
C ILE A 4 -7.82 -21.05 7.73
N ASP A 5 -6.69 -21.55 8.23
CA ASP A 5 -6.37 -22.97 8.23
C ASP A 5 -7.34 -23.76 9.13
N LEU A 6 -7.65 -23.22 10.32
CA LEU A 6 -8.63 -23.81 11.22
C LEU A 6 -10.05 -23.80 10.63
N TYR A 7 -10.44 -22.71 9.99
CA TYR A 7 -11.74 -22.58 9.32
C TYR A 7 -11.88 -23.56 8.14
N CYS A 8 -10.82 -23.74 7.34
CA CYS A 8 -10.79 -24.71 6.27
C CYS A 8 -10.88 -26.16 6.79
N TYR A 9 -10.25 -26.45 7.94
CA TYR A 9 -10.31 -27.77 8.57
C TYR A 9 -11.71 -28.13 9.10
N PHE A 10 -12.41 -27.18 9.73
CA PHE A 10 -13.74 -27.44 10.31
C PHE A 10 -14.91 -27.34 9.31
N SER A 11 -14.73 -26.65 8.17
CA SER A 11 -15.80 -26.48 7.18
C SER A 11 -15.96 -27.72 6.28
N LYS A 12 -16.92 -28.60 6.62
CA LYS A 12 -17.34 -29.76 5.81
C LYS A 12 -17.73 -29.43 4.35
N ARG A 13 -18.01 -28.17 4.03
CA ARG A 13 -18.37 -27.70 2.68
C ARG A 13 -17.15 -27.60 1.75
N ILE A 14 -15.96 -27.35 2.31
CA ILE A 14 -14.69 -27.24 1.56
C ILE A 14 -14.07 -28.62 1.31
N GLN A 15 -14.17 -29.54 2.28
CA GLN A 15 -13.73 -30.94 2.15
C GLN A 15 -14.39 -31.69 0.98
N ARG A 16 -15.59 -31.27 0.55
CA ARG A 16 -16.34 -31.92 -0.54
C ARG A 16 -15.89 -31.50 -1.94
N THR A 17 -15.13 -30.41 -2.07
CA THR A 17 -14.81 -29.79 -3.38
C THR A 17 -13.31 -29.87 -3.72
N HIS A 18 -12.42 -30.04 -2.74
CA HIS A 18 -10.98 -30.15 -2.99
C HIS A 18 -10.32 -31.11 -1.98
N GLN A 19 -9.51 -32.06 -2.47
CA GLN A 19 -8.57 -32.81 -1.65
C GLN A 19 -7.61 -31.83 -0.96
N MET A 20 -7.53 -31.88 0.37
CA MET A 20 -6.71 -30.97 1.21
C MET A 20 -5.20 -31.22 1.15
N VAL A 21 -4.77 -32.26 0.44
CA VAL A 21 -3.34 -32.53 0.18
C VAL A 21 -2.93 -31.85 -1.13
N PRO A 22 -1.83 -31.08 -1.16
CA PRO A 22 -1.33 -30.50 -2.41
C PRO A 22 -0.95 -31.64 -3.36
N ASP A 23 -1.84 -31.92 -4.32
CA ASP A 23 -1.58 -32.87 -5.39
C ASP A 23 -0.38 -32.37 -6.22
N LYS A 24 0.39 -33.27 -6.86
CA LYS A 24 1.52 -32.89 -7.73
C LYS A 24 1.12 -31.90 -8.84
N ARG A 25 -0.18 -31.83 -9.15
CA ARG A 25 -0.80 -30.85 -10.06
C ARG A 25 -0.70 -29.40 -9.57
N ALA A 26 -0.65 -29.15 -8.26
CA ALA A 26 -0.51 -27.80 -7.68
C ALA A 26 0.84 -27.16 -8.05
N PHE A 27 1.89 -27.98 -8.19
CA PHE A 27 3.22 -27.53 -8.59
C PHE A 27 3.39 -27.35 -10.10
N ARG A 28 2.42 -27.81 -10.91
CA ARG A 28 2.55 -27.85 -12.37
C ARG A 28 2.65 -26.45 -13.01
N ASN A 29 2.05 -25.44 -12.39
CA ASN A 29 2.08 -24.05 -12.87
C ASN A 29 2.92 -23.13 -11.96
N LEU A 30 3.69 -23.68 -11.03
CA LEU A 30 4.43 -22.88 -10.04
C LEU A 30 5.42 -21.92 -10.72
N CYS A 31 6.12 -22.36 -11.77
CA CYS A 31 7.02 -21.49 -12.53
C CYS A 31 6.28 -20.29 -13.14
N THR A 32 5.06 -20.47 -13.63
CA THR A 32 4.26 -19.36 -14.19
C THR A 32 3.84 -18.37 -13.11
N TYR A 33 3.45 -18.85 -11.93
CA TYR A 33 3.13 -17.98 -10.79
C TYR A 33 4.37 -17.24 -10.28
N LEU A 34 5.51 -17.91 -10.19
CA LEU A 34 6.78 -17.30 -9.76
C LEU A 34 7.27 -16.26 -10.78
N ALA A 35 7.09 -16.50 -12.08
CA ALA A 35 7.48 -15.56 -13.12
C ALA A 35 6.74 -14.22 -13.04
N ILE A 36 5.54 -14.18 -12.46
CA ILE A 36 4.74 -12.95 -12.26
C ILE A 36 4.93 -12.41 -10.83
N GLY A 37 5.05 -13.31 -9.84
CA GLY A 37 5.22 -12.95 -8.44
C GLY A 37 6.58 -12.34 -8.12
N ILE A 38 7.67 -12.84 -8.73
CA ILE A 38 9.03 -12.34 -8.48
C ILE A 38 9.19 -10.89 -8.94
N PRO A 39 8.82 -10.50 -10.18
CA PRO A 39 8.87 -9.10 -10.60
C PRO A 39 8.03 -8.19 -9.72
N GLY A 40 6.82 -8.61 -9.34
CA GLY A 40 5.95 -7.84 -8.45
C GLY A 40 6.52 -7.67 -7.04
N ALA A 41 7.16 -8.71 -6.48
CA ALA A 41 7.86 -8.63 -5.20
C ALA A 41 9.07 -7.69 -5.30
N CYS A 42 9.89 -7.81 -6.35
CA CYS A 42 11.02 -6.91 -6.59
C CYS A 42 10.58 -5.45 -6.71
N MET A 43 9.50 -5.17 -7.46
CA MET A 43 8.96 -3.81 -7.60
C MET A 43 8.60 -3.19 -6.25
N LEU A 44 7.91 -3.94 -5.38
CA LEU A 44 7.59 -3.49 -4.03
C LEU A 44 8.85 -3.32 -3.17
N CYS A 45 9.81 -4.25 -3.26
CA CYS A 45 11.08 -4.11 -2.54
C CYS A 45 11.84 -2.85 -2.95
N PHE A 46 11.87 -2.52 -4.24
CA PHE A 46 12.51 -1.29 -4.72
C PHE A 46 11.80 -0.03 -4.21
N GLU A 47 10.47 -0.01 -4.20
CA GLU A 47 9.68 1.09 -3.63
C GLU A 47 10.04 1.32 -2.15
N TRP A 48 10.11 0.25 -1.36
CA TRP A 48 10.49 0.32 0.05
C TRP A 48 11.97 0.70 0.28
N TRP A 49 12.88 0.19 -0.54
CA TRP A 49 14.31 0.50 -0.40
C TRP A 49 14.65 1.95 -0.68
N VAL A 50 13.88 2.66 -1.50
CA VAL A 50 14.09 4.10 -1.71
C VAL A 50 13.96 4.87 -0.40
N PHE A 51 12.98 4.53 0.45
CA PHE A 51 12.83 5.16 1.77
C PHE A 51 13.99 4.83 2.71
N GLU A 52 14.48 3.59 2.71
CA GLU A 52 15.65 3.20 3.51
C GLU A 52 16.91 3.92 3.05
N LEU A 53 17.11 4.07 1.73
CA LEU A 53 18.23 4.83 1.19
C LEU A 53 18.14 6.31 1.58
N LEU A 54 16.94 6.91 1.52
CA LEU A 54 16.71 8.28 2.00
C LEU A 54 17.06 8.42 3.48
N ALA A 55 16.66 7.46 4.32
CA ALA A 55 17.05 7.44 5.73
C ALA A 55 18.57 7.35 5.92
N VAL A 56 19.27 6.52 5.14
CA VAL A 56 20.75 6.44 5.18
C VAL A 56 21.39 7.77 4.76
N PHE A 57 20.92 8.41 3.69
CA PHE A 57 21.45 9.69 3.24
C PHE A 57 21.19 10.81 4.25
N SER A 58 19.99 10.89 4.83
CA SER A 58 19.66 11.84 5.90
C SER A 58 20.54 11.62 7.14
N GLY A 59 20.85 10.37 7.48
CA GLY A 59 21.79 10.00 8.55
C GLY A 59 23.24 10.41 8.31
N LEU A 60 23.67 10.52 7.04
CA LEU A 60 25.00 11.01 6.69
C LEU A 60 25.10 12.55 6.77
N MET A 61 23.99 13.27 6.61
CA MET A 61 23.98 14.74 6.69
C MET A 61 24.02 15.25 8.12
N SER A 62 23.05 14.85 8.96
CA SER A 62 23.02 15.26 10.37
C SER A 62 22.08 14.38 11.20
N VAL A 63 22.26 14.42 12.52
CA VAL A 63 21.38 13.68 13.46
C VAL A 63 19.97 14.27 13.47
N GLU A 64 19.84 15.58 13.32
CA GLU A 64 18.54 16.27 13.26
C GLU A 64 17.79 15.93 11.96
N ALA A 65 18.49 15.84 10.83
CA ALA A 65 17.90 15.44 9.55
C ALA A 65 17.39 13.99 9.59
N LEU A 66 18.16 13.09 10.20
CA LEU A 66 17.71 11.70 10.42
C LEU A 66 16.47 11.62 11.32
N ALA A 67 16.43 12.41 12.40
CA ALA A 67 15.27 12.47 13.27
C ALA A 67 14.02 12.98 12.54
N ALA A 68 14.17 14.01 11.69
CA ALA A 68 13.09 14.52 10.85
C ALA A 68 12.58 13.45 9.87
N GLU A 69 13.48 12.72 9.21
CA GLU A 69 13.13 11.66 8.26
C GLU A 69 12.30 10.55 8.93
N VAL A 70 12.71 10.10 10.12
CA VAL A 70 11.97 9.07 10.87
C VAL A 70 10.55 9.53 11.24
N ILE A 71 10.38 10.80 11.59
CA ILE A 71 9.06 11.38 11.88
C ILE A 71 8.21 11.39 10.60
N ILE A 72 8.78 11.83 9.48
CA ILE A 72 8.14 11.88 8.18
C ILE A 72 7.69 10.48 7.74
N VAL A 73 8.57 9.48 7.79
CA VAL A 73 8.24 8.10 7.38
C VAL A 73 7.12 7.52 8.24
N ASN A 74 7.11 7.77 9.55
CA ASN A 74 6.01 7.34 10.43
C ASN A 74 4.68 8.00 10.05
N LEU A 75 4.69 9.29 9.77
CA LEU A 75 3.51 10.04 9.35
C LEU A 75 2.98 9.52 8.00
N VAL A 76 3.86 9.32 7.02
CA VAL A 76 3.51 8.74 5.71
C VAL A 76 2.90 7.36 5.89
N THR A 77 3.53 6.50 6.70
CA THR A 77 3.04 5.13 6.95
C THR A 77 1.63 5.13 7.51
N LEU A 78 1.33 6.02 8.48
CA LEU A 78 -0.01 6.15 9.05
C LEU A 78 -1.05 6.57 8.00
N ILE A 79 -0.71 7.55 7.16
CA ILE A 79 -1.59 8.04 6.10
C ILE A 79 -1.81 6.96 5.03
N PHE A 80 -0.76 6.21 4.70
CA PHE A 80 -0.76 5.23 3.62
C PHE A 80 -1.60 3.98 3.91
N MET A 81 -1.90 3.69 5.19
CA MET A 81 -2.73 2.54 5.57
C MET A 81 -4.14 2.58 4.95
N VAL A 82 -4.74 3.77 4.81
CA VAL A 82 -6.07 3.93 4.23
C VAL A 82 -6.07 3.63 2.72
N PRO A 83 -5.23 4.29 1.89
CA PRO A 83 -5.02 3.94 0.49
C PRO A 83 -4.65 2.47 0.28
N LEU A 84 -3.76 1.91 1.10
CA LEU A 84 -3.33 0.52 1.01
C LEU A 84 -4.52 -0.45 1.18
N GLY A 85 -5.39 -0.19 2.17
CA GLY A 85 -6.63 -0.95 2.34
C GLY A 85 -7.55 -0.85 1.11
N THR A 86 -7.69 0.35 0.53
CA THR A 86 -8.47 0.53 -0.70
C THR A 86 -7.85 -0.20 -1.90
N ALA A 87 -6.52 -0.25 -2.02
CA ALA A 87 -5.82 -0.95 -3.08
C ALA A 87 -6.04 -2.48 -3.00
N TYR A 88 -6.02 -3.05 -1.80
CA TYR A 88 -6.34 -4.48 -1.60
C TYR A 88 -7.80 -4.80 -1.93
N ALA A 89 -8.74 -3.95 -1.49
CA ALA A 89 -10.13 -4.09 -1.87
C ALA A 89 -10.30 -3.98 -3.40
N ALA A 90 -9.63 -3.02 -4.04
CA ALA A 90 -9.63 -2.83 -5.48
C ALA A 90 -9.20 -4.09 -6.22
N SER A 91 -8.08 -4.69 -5.80
CA SER A 91 -7.54 -5.92 -6.38
C SER A 91 -8.53 -7.08 -6.25
N ALA A 92 -9.15 -7.27 -5.08
CA ALA A 92 -10.09 -8.37 -4.85
C ALA A 92 -11.38 -8.22 -5.67
N PHE A 93 -11.97 -7.02 -5.70
CA PHE A 93 -13.22 -6.78 -6.42
C PHE A 93 -13.05 -6.78 -7.94
N THR A 94 -11.95 -6.21 -8.45
CA THR A 94 -11.65 -6.25 -9.88
C THR A 94 -11.43 -7.68 -10.36
N GLY A 95 -10.68 -8.49 -9.62
CA GLY A 95 -10.54 -9.93 -9.89
C GLY A 95 -11.87 -10.68 -9.83
N TYR A 96 -12.73 -10.38 -8.86
CA TYR A 96 -14.05 -10.99 -8.72
C TYR A 96 -15.00 -10.67 -9.89
N PHE A 97 -15.06 -9.41 -10.33
CA PHE A 97 -15.89 -9.01 -11.48
C PHE A 97 -15.33 -9.52 -12.81
N LEU A 98 -14.00 -9.55 -12.94
CA LEU A 98 -13.33 -10.11 -14.11
C LEU A 98 -13.61 -11.61 -14.24
N GLY A 99 -13.54 -12.37 -13.14
CA GLY A 99 -13.89 -13.79 -13.11
C GLY A 99 -15.34 -14.09 -13.51
N GLN A 100 -16.26 -13.14 -13.28
CA GLN A 100 -17.65 -13.22 -13.74
C GLN A 100 -17.89 -12.76 -15.19
N LYS A 101 -16.83 -12.41 -15.93
CA LYS A 101 -16.92 -11.82 -17.28
C LYS A 101 -17.71 -10.50 -17.33
N LYS A 102 -17.84 -9.79 -16.21
CA LYS A 102 -18.57 -8.51 -16.11
C LYS A 102 -17.61 -7.32 -16.20
N ILE A 103 -17.02 -7.12 -17.37
CA ILE A 103 -15.96 -6.12 -17.60
C ILE A 103 -16.45 -4.69 -17.33
N ASP A 104 -17.70 -4.36 -17.68
CA ASP A 104 -18.25 -3.02 -17.45
C ASP A 104 -18.36 -2.67 -15.97
N LYS A 105 -18.68 -3.67 -15.13
CA LYS A 105 -18.72 -3.49 -13.68
C LYS A 105 -17.33 -3.33 -13.09
N ALA A 106 -16.34 -4.10 -13.58
CA ALA A 106 -14.94 -3.94 -13.18
C ALA A 106 -14.43 -2.53 -13.49
N LYS A 107 -14.67 -2.01 -14.71
CA LYS A 107 -14.27 -0.65 -15.11
C LYS A 107 -14.94 0.43 -14.26
N LYS A 108 -16.25 0.32 -14.01
CA LYS A 108 -16.98 1.27 -13.15
C LYS A 108 -16.45 1.24 -11.72
N PHE A 109 -16.19 0.05 -11.18
CA PHE A 109 -15.64 -0.11 -9.84
C PHE A 109 -14.25 0.51 -9.73
N SER A 110 -13.33 0.23 -10.66
CA SER A 110 -11.99 0.83 -10.69
C SER A 110 -12.04 2.36 -10.71
N ARG A 111 -12.92 2.97 -11.52
CA ARG A 111 -13.09 4.44 -11.55
C ARG A 111 -13.61 4.99 -10.24
N LEU A 112 -14.58 4.31 -9.63
CA LEU A 112 -15.15 4.71 -8.35
C LEU A 112 -14.11 4.62 -7.23
N THR A 113 -13.30 3.56 -7.21
CA THR A 113 -12.22 3.41 -6.22
C THR A 113 -11.19 4.52 -6.35
N ILE A 114 -10.74 4.85 -7.57
CA ILE A 114 -9.80 5.95 -7.79
C ILE A 114 -10.39 7.29 -7.30
N LEU A 115 -11.64 7.59 -7.66
CA LEU A 115 -12.30 8.81 -7.21
C LEU A 115 -12.43 8.88 -5.68
N PHE A 116 -12.80 7.75 -5.06
CA PHE A 116 -12.87 7.64 -3.60
C PHE A 116 -11.52 7.89 -2.95
N THR A 117 -10.44 7.28 -3.46
CA THR A 117 -9.09 7.49 -2.95
C THR A 117 -8.68 8.96 -3.07
N VAL A 118 -8.92 9.60 -4.21
CA VAL A 118 -8.60 11.03 -4.39
C VAL A 118 -9.32 11.89 -3.35
N ILE A 119 -10.63 11.68 -3.15
CA ILE A 119 -11.42 12.44 -2.17
C ILE A 119 -10.87 12.24 -0.75
N VAL A 120 -10.64 10.98 -0.35
CA VAL A 120 -10.15 10.65 0.98
C VAL A 120 -8.74 11.20 1.22
N THR A 121 -7.83 11.03 0.25
CA THR A 121 -6.47 11.59 0.34
C THR A 121 -6.52 13.11 0.41
N SER A 122 -7.35 13.79 -0.39
CA SER A 122 -7.49 15.25 -0.32
C SER A 122 -7.96 15.73 1.06
N ILE A 123 -8.92 15.03 1.68
CA ILE A 123 -9.38 15.36 3.05
C ILE A 123 -8.22 15.19 4.04
N ILE A 124 -7.46 14.09 3.96
CA ILE A 124 -6.31 13.85 4.84
C ILE A 124 -5.24 14.94 4.67
N LEU A 125 -4.94 15.35 3.44
CA LEU A 125 -3.96 16.40 3.17
C LEU A 125 -4.41 17.77 3.69
N ILE A 126 -5.69 18.10 3.60
CA ILE A 126 -6.24 19.33 4.20
C ILE A 126 -6.09 19.31 5.72
N ILE A 127 -6.42 18.19 6.36
CA ILE A 127 -6.26 18.02 7.81
C ILE A 127 -4.78 18.12 8.20
N LEU A 128 -3.89 17.50 7.43
CA LEU A 128 -2.46 17.54 7.67
C LEU A 128 -1.88 18.96 7.52
N SER A 129 -2.36 19.71 6.53
CA SER A 129 -1.96 21.11 6.33
C SER A 129 -2.44 22.02 7.48
N ALA A 130 -3.64 21.79 7.99
CA ALA A 130 -4.15 22.53 9.14
C ALA A 130 -3.39 22.21 10.45
N LEU A 131 -2.95 20.96 10.63
CA LEU A 131 -2.34 20.46 11.87
C LEU A 131 -0.81 20.34 11.81
N HIS A 132 -0.14 20.81 10.76
CA HIS A 132 1.28 20.56 10.54
C HIS A 132 2.17 21.01 11.73
N ASN A 133 1.90 22.18 12.29
CA ASN A 133 2.66 22.73 13.42
C ASN A 133 2.47 21.90 14.71
N GLU A 134 1.24 21.45 14.96
CA GLU A 134 0.92 20.64 16.15
C GLU A 134 1.52 19.23 16.04
N ILE A 135 1.49 18.63 14.85
CA ILE A 135 2.05 17.31 14.59
C ILE A 135 3.57 17.33 14.80
N ALA A 136 4.27 18.32 14.24
CA ALA A 136 5.72 18.43 14.42
C ALA A 136 6.12 18.57 15.90
N GLY A 137 5.36 19.35 16.68
CA GLY A 137 5.56 19.51 18.13
C GLY A 137 5.24 18.26 18.96
N LEU A 138 4.45 17.34 18.43
CA LEU A 138 4.06 16.08 19.09
C LEU A 138 5.18 15.04 19.03
N PHE A 139 5.96 15.04 17.94
CA PHE A 139 7.04 14.09 17.72
C PHE A 139 8.39 14.54 18.31
N THR A 140 8.68 15.84 18.34
CA THR A 140 9.95 16.36 18.86
C THR A 140 9.81 17.73 19.51
N LYS A 141 10.65 17.98 20.51
CA LYS A 141 10.78 19.29 21.17
C LYS A 141 11.97 20.10 20.67
N ASP A 142 12.79 19.54 19.78
CA ASP A 142 13.94 20.22 19.22
C ASP A 142 13.51 21.16 18.08
N PRO A 143 13.68 22.50 18.24
CA PRO A 143 13.23 23.47 17.25
C PRO A 143 13.91 23.29 15.88
N LYS A 144 15.15 22.79 15.83
CA LYS A 144 15.84 22.56 14.55
C LYS A 144 15.16 21.48 13.72
N THR A 145 14.76 20.39 14.37
CA THR A 145 14.08 19.27 13.71
C THR A 145 12.68 19.70 13.24
N VAL A 146 11.96 20.52 14.01
CA VAL A 146 10.63 21.05 13.64
C VAL A 146 10.69 21.89 12.36
N VAL A 147 11.70 22.76 12.23
CA VAL A 147 11.87 23.59 11.02
C VAL A 147 12.09 22.71 9.79
N ILE A 148 12.98 21.70 9.89
CA ILE A 148 13.25 20.77 8.79
C ILE A 148 11.99 20.00 8.39
N VAL A 149 11.22 19.48 9.36
CA VAL A 149 9.97 18.77 9.08
C VAL A 149 8.97 19.68 8.36
N ASN A 150 8.81 20.92 8.81
CA ASN A 150 7.87 21.87 8.20
C ASN A 150 8.26 22.27 6.76
N ASP A 151 9.55 22.39 6.46
CA ASP A 151 10.02 22.69 5.11
C ASP A 151 9.75 21.53 4.14
N VAL A 152 9.94 20.28 4.59
CA VAL A 152 9.74 19.08 3.76
C VAL A 152 8.25 18.73 3.62
N LEU A 153 7.41 19.15 4.57
CA LEU A 153 5.99 18.79 4.65
C LEU A 153 5.19 19.15 3.39
N TYR A 154 5.45 20.29 2.75
CA TYR A 154 4.74 20.68 1.52
C TYR A 154 5.10 19.77 0.34
N VAL A 155 6.36 19.39 0.21
CA VAL A 155 6.83 18.43 -0.80
C VAL A 155 6.22 17.06 -0.51
N LEU A 156 6.16 16.68 0.77
CA LEU A 156 5.56 15.43 1.22
C LEU A 156 4.08 15.33 0.87
N MET A 157 3.32 16.41 0.99
CA MET A 157 1.90 16.43 0.64
C MET A 157 1.67 16.14 -0.85
N LEU A 158 2.50 16.72 -1.71
CA LEU A 158 2.45 16.43 -3.14
C LEU A 158 2.82 14.98 -3.42
N TYR A 159 3.89 14.49 -2.78
CA TYR A 159 4.30 13.10 -2.86
C TYR A 159 3.15 12.14 -2.49
N ILE A 160 2.54 12.32 -1.32
CA ILE A 160 1.42 11.50 -0.83
C ILE A 160 0.25 11.54 -1.82
N PHE A 161 -0.08 12.70 -2.39
CA PHE A 161 -1.18 12.80 -3.34
C PHE A 161 -0.97 11.90 -4.56
N PHE A 162 0.22 11.94 -5.18
CA PHE A 162 0.51 11.12 -6.35
C PHE A 162 0.70 9.64 -5.99
N ASP A 163 1.40 9.37 -4.89
CA ASP A 163 1.73 8.02 -4.46
C ASP A 163 0.48 7.20 -4.12
N THR A 164 -0.50 7.82 -3.45
CA THR A 164 -1.76 7.12 -3.13
C THR A 164 -2.59 6.76 -4.36
N ILE A 165 -2.58 7.60 -5.40
CA ILE A 165 -3.22 7.30 -6.68
C ILE A 165 -2.49 6.14 -7.36
N HIS A 166 -1.16 6.19 -7.40
CA HIS A 166 -0.31 5.16 -7.99
C HIS A 166 -0.51 3.80 -7.28
N GLY A 167 -0.51 3.77 -5.94
CA GLY A 167 -0.70 2.56 -5.17
C GLY A 167 -2.05 1.87 -5.42
N VAL A 168 -3.13 2.64 -5.57
CA VAL A 168 -4.47 2.10 -5.88
C VAL A 168 -4.56 1.64 -7.33
N GLN A 169 -3.98 2.36 -8.28
CA GLN A 169 -3.89 1.93 -9.67
C GLN A 169 -3.09 0.64 -9.81
N SER A 170 -1.94 0.55 -9.12
CA SER A 170 -1.16 -0.68 -9.01
C SER A 170 -2.04 -1.82 -8.51
N GLY A 171 -2.77 -1.62 -7.40
CA GLY A 171 -3.76 -2.57 -6.86
C GLY A 171 -4.80 -3.07 -7.88
N ILE A 172 -5.34 -2.17 -8.71
CA ILE A 172 -6.28 -2.53 -9.79
C ILE A 172 -5.59 -3.40 -10.85
N ILE A 173 -4.38 -3.06 -11.27
CA ILE A 173 -3.58 -3.83 -12.24
C ILE A 173 -3.29 -5.23 -11.71
N ARG A 174 -3.00 -5.37 -10.40
CA ARG A 174 -2.87 -6.66 -9.71
C ARG A 174 -4.13 -7.51 -9.82
N GLY A 175 -5.29 -6.91 -9.56
CA GLY A 175 -6.57 -7.62 -9.69
C GLY A 175 -6.91 -8.05 -11.13
N LEU A 176 -6.30 -7.41 -12.13
CA LEU A 176 -6.43 -7.81 -13.54
C LEU A 176 -5.44 -8.91 -13.96
N GLY A 177 -4.44 -9.23 -13.14
CA GLY A 177 -3.39 -10.20 -13.46
C GLY A 177 -2.33 -9.66 -14.45
N LEU A 178 -2.15 -8.34 -14.51
CA LEU A 178 -1.23 -7.65 -15.42
C LEU A 178 0.03 -7.11 -14.71
N GLN A 179 0.46 -7.74 -13.62
CA GLN A 179 1.65 -7.37 -12.84
C GLN A 179 2.95 -7.85 -13.46
#